data_AF-A0A661P115-F1
#
_entry.id   AF-A0A661P115-F1
#
_cell.length_a   1.000
_cell.length_b   1.000
_cell.length_c   1.000
_cell.angle_alpha   90.00
_cell.angle_beta   90.00
_cell.angle_gamma   90.00
#
_symmetry.space_group_name_H-M   'P 1'
#
loop_
_entity.id
_entity.type
_entity.pdbx_description
1 polymer ?
#
loop_
_entity_poly.entity_id
_entity_poly.type
_entity_poly.pdbx_seq_one_letter_code
_entity_poly.pdbx_strand_id
1 'polypeptide(L)'
;TDPWGGSARLAVMLAWPSNDYTNVDTGSTAAGFRPGSPAQNVSMDPLGGNCPGDDCIDNGNNTYTITSPVAVPSGLTGGSLAAALEGHPAEDFNGDTLRVPVTGAVAYYAISEAGGAGEARELGVSIEKCASCHGGLLSLHGNNRTNSIALCVTCHNANATDIRARAEGGIQGEQSIDFKAMIHGIHAANVVIYGFGGGEHDYTEVTYPGELNNCAACHVGGSYYPTDPETDPRIATTFISDNFGNDDFPEEVTPTTPRTPERALTLANQEDDLNRTANAAACLQCHNSEWAASHALIPGGAKLSVKQTDDGMLLPVPGDPNPSAVEVCTLCHGEGSNVEDVGVVHAPWFPLQ
;
A
#
# COMPACT_ATOMS: atom_id res chain seq x y z
N THR A 1 -25.02 20.30 -1.36
CA THR A 1 -25.19 19.05 -2.12
C THR A 1 -24.03 18.16 -1.74
N ASP A 2 -24.29 17.09 -1.01
CA ASP A 2 -23.25 16.16 -0.55
C ASP A 2 -22.52 15.61 -1.77
N PRO A 3 -21.20 15.85 -1.94
CA PRO A 3 -20.45 15.24 -3.04
C PRO A 3 -20.29 13.72 -2.89
N TRP A 4 -20.83 13.14 -1.81
CA TRP A 4 -20.73 11.73 -1.46
C TRP A 4 -22.12 11.13 -1.27
N GLY A 5 -22.69 10.62 -2.36
CA GLY A 5 -24.03 10.05 -2.41
C GLY A 5 -24.27 9.02 -1.30
N GLY A 6 -25.42 9.16 -0.62
CA GLY A 6 -25.86 8.28 0.45
C GLY A 6 -25.13 8.54 1.76
N SER A 7 -25.86 8.89 2.81
CA SER A 7 -25.24 9.04 4.13
C SER A 7 -24.57 7.73 4.60
N ALA A 8 -24.99 6.57 4.08
CA ALA A 8 -24.40 5.26 4.33
C ALA A 8 -23.62 4.73 3.10
N ARG A 9 -22.62 3.87 3.36
CA ARG A 9 -21.83 3.16 2.35
C ARG A 9 -21.57 1.72 2.79
N LEU A 10 -21.58 0.81 1.83
CA LEU A 10 -21.07 -0.55 1.97
C LEU A 10 -20.30 -0.87 0.70
N ALA A 11 -19.04 -1.29 0.83
CA ALA A 11 -18.25 -1.72 -0.31
C ALA A 11 -17.60 -3.07 -0.04
N VAL A 12 -17.67 -3.93 -1.06
CA VAL A 12 -16.91 -5.18 -1.14
C VAL A 12 -15.72 -4.94 -2.05
N MET A 13 -14.54 -5.28 -1.57
CA MET A 13 -13.30 -5.10 -2.31
C MET A 13 -12.58 -6.41 -2.50
N LEU A 14 -11.96 -6.58 -3.67
CA LEU A 14 -11.15 -7.74 -4.00
C LEU A 14 -9.72 -7.30 -4.32
N ALA A 15 -8.76 -7.90 -3.63
CA ALA A 15 -7.33 -7.63 -3.79
C ALA A 15 -6.53 -8.94 -3.84
N TRP A 16 -5.42 -8.94 -4.57
CA TRP A 16 -4.59 -10.14 -4.77
C TRP A 16 -3.14 -9.82 -5.17
N PRO A 17 -2.22 -10.77 -4.98
CA PRO A 17 -2.34 -11.92 -4.06
C PRO A 17 -2.09 -11.51 -2.59
N SER A 18 -2.57 -12.28 -1.61
CA SER A 18 -2.50 -11.89 -0.19
C SER A 18 -1.13 -11.98 0.47
N ASN A 19 -0.18 -12.69 -0.13
CA ASN A 19 1.22 -12.71 0.32
C ASN A 19 1.84 -11.32 0.15
N ASP A 20 1.63 -10.68 -1.01
CA ASP A 20 1.86 -9.25 -1.20
C ASP A 20 1.02 -8.71 -2.36
N TYR A 21 0.20 -7.69 -2.08
CA TYR A 21 -0.83 -7.23 -3.01
C TYR A 21 -0.19 -6.48 -4.19
N THR A 22 -0.05 -7.15 -5.33
CA THR A 22 0.29 -6.49 -6.60
C THR A 22 -0.90 -5.78 -7.20
N ASN A 23 -2.10 -6.32 -6.98
CA ASN A 23 -3.34 -5.94 -7.64
C ASN A 23 -3.14 -5.78 -9.16
N VAL A 24 -2.36 -6.68 -9.76
CA VAL A 24 -2.19 -6.69 -11.20
C VAL A 24 -3.53 -6.92 -11.88
N ASP A 25 -3.75 -6.25 -13.02
CA ASP A 25 -4.98 -6.28 -13.83
C ASP A 25 -6.28 -5.88 -13.10
N THR A 26 -6.24 -5.34 -11.89
CA THR A 26 -7.43 -4.77 -11.23
C THR A 26 -7.96 -3.52 -11.95
N GLY A 27 -7.17 -2.99 -12.90
CA GLY A 27 -7.63 -2.08 -13.93
C GLY A 27 -7.65 -0.63 -13.49
N SER A 28 -6.51 0.06 -13.65
CA SER A 28 -6.54 1.50 -13.97
C SER A 28 -7.41 1.79 -15.23
N THR A 29 -7.77 0.75 -16.01
CA THR A 29 -8.62 0.81 -17.19
C THR A 29 -10.04 0.24 -16.98
N ALA A 30 -10.30 -0.50 -15.91
CA ALA A 30 -11.61 -1.07 -15.59
C ALA A 30 -12.43 -0.15 -14.67
N ALA A 31 -13.75 -0.29 -14.69
CA ALA A 31 -14.62 0.43 -13.76
C ALA A 31 -14.43 -0.13 -12.33
N GLY A 32 -13.81 0.66 -11.44
CA GLY A 32 -13.59 0.35 -10.03
C GLY A 32 -13.68 1.59 -9.13
N PHE A 33 -13.25 1.50 -7.85
CA PHE A 33 -13.07 2.70 -7.01
C PHE A 33 -11.92 3.51 -7.60
N ARG A 34 -12.27 4.43 -8.51
CA ARG A 34 -11.38 5.34 -9.23
C ARG A 34 -10.56 4.70 -10.36
N PRO A 35 -11.17 4.58 -11.55
CA PRO A 35 -10.42 4.26 -12.77
C PRO A 35 -9.22 5.19 -12.94
N GLY A 36 -8.12 4.65 -13.42
CA GLY A 36 -6.85 5.34 -13.64
C GLY A 36 -5.87 5.29 -12.47
N SER A 37 -6.18 4.57 -11.37
CA SER A 37 -5.26 4.45 -10.23
C SER A 37 -4.37 3.20 -10.39
N PRO A 38 -3.04 3.29 -10.22
CA PRO A 38 -2.18 2.12 -10.27
C PRO A 38 -2.43 1.19 -9.08
N ALA A 39 -2.47 -0.12 -9.36
CA ALA A 39 -2.55 -1.20 -8.38
C ALA A 39 -3.63 -1.07 -7.29
N GLN A 40 -4.78 -0.44 -7.58
CA GLN A 40 -5.88 -0.36 -6.62
C GLN A 40 -6.75 -1.61 -6.66
N ASN A 41 -7.34 -2.00 -5.53
CA ASN A 41 -8.26 -3.12 -5.49
C ASN A 41 -9.52 -2.90 -6.37
N VAL A 42 -10.21 -3.98 -6.71
CA VAL A 42 -11.55 -3.87 -7.30
C VAL A 42 -12.51 -3.54 -6.18
N SER A 43 -13.38 -2.55 -6.36
CA SER A 43 -14.34 -2.11 -5.34
C SER A 43 -15.73 -2.03 -5.93
N MET A 44 -16.67 -2.70 -5.26
CA MET A 44 -18.07 -2.81 -5.66
C MET A 44 -18.94 -2.30 -4.53
N ASP A 45 -19.86 -1.40 -4.85
CA ASP A 45 -20.78 -0.78 -3.88
C ASP A 45 -22.20 -1.28 -4.15
N PRO A 46 -22.68 -2.32 -3.44
CA PRO A 46 -24.03 -2.85 -3.61
C PRO A 46 -25.14 -1.87 -3.18
N LEU A 47 -24.82 -0.78 -2.47
CA LEU A 47 -25.81 0.23 -2.04
C LEU A 47 -25.85 1.46 -2.97
N GLY A 48 -24.70 1.86 -3.50
CA GLY A 48 -24.48 3.12 -4.22
C GLY A 48 -24.52 3.02 -5.75
N GLY A 49 -24.75 1.83 -6.32
CA GLY A 49 -24.97 1.66 -7.76
C GLY A 49 -23.69 1.61 -8.61
N ASN A 50 -22.49 1.61 -8.02
CA ASN A 50 -21.24 1.33 -8.74
C ASN A 50 -20.99 -0.18 -8.95
N CYS A 51 -22.09 -0.94 -9.01
CA CYS A 51 -22.15 -2.36 -9.29
C CYS A 51 -23.45 -2.57 -10.10
N PRO A 52 -23.36 -2.76 -11.43
CA PRO A 52 -24.53 -2.72 -12.29
C PRO A 52 -25.42 -3.96 -12.14
N GLY A 53 -26.71 -3.76 -11.85
CA GLY A 53 -27.78 -4.74 -12.07
C GLY A 53 -27.50 -6.15 -11.52
N ASP A 54 -27.40 -7.13 -12.43
CA ASP A 54 -27.26 -8.57 -12.11
C ASP A 54 -25.95 -8.92 -11.38
N ASP A 55 -24.97 -8.01 -11.33
CA ASP A 55 -23.69 -8.21 -10.65
C ASP A 55 -23.76 -7.92 -9.14
N CYS A 56 -24.82 -7.26 -8.64
CA CYS A 56 -25.06 -7.06 -7.21
C CYS A 56 -26.53 -7.31 -6.87
N ILE A 57 -26.80 -8.47 -6.28
CA ILE A 57 -28.15 -8.91 -5.92
C ILE A 57 -28.33 -8.81 -4.41
N ASP A 58 -29.29 -8.01 -3.96
CA ASP A 58 -29.83 -8.11 -2.61
C ASP A 58 -30.71 -9.37 -2.51
N ASN A 59 -30.30 -10.32 -1.67
CA ASN A 59 -31.01 -11.59 -1.50
C ASN A 59 -32.25 -11.48 -0.60
N GLY A 60 -32.56 -10.29 -0.05
CA GLY A 60 -33.74 -10.04 0.79
C GLY A 60 -33.66 -10.67 2.19
N ASN A 61 -32.47 -11.08 2.62
CA ASN A 61 -32.20 -11.74 3.90
C ASN A 61 -30.93 -11.22 4.59
N ASN A 62 -30.60 -9.93 4.38
CA ASN A 62 -29.38 -9.26 4.86
C ASN A 62 -28.08 -9.87 4.29
N THR A 63 -28.15 -10.45 3.10
CA THR A 63 -26.96 -10.89 2.36
C THR A 63 -27.01 -10.35 0.93
N TYR A 64 -25.83 -10.15 0.35
CA TYR A 64 -25.66 -9.72 -1.03
C TYR A 64 -24.91 -10.81 -1.80
N THR A 65 -25.32 -11.06 -3.04
CA THR A 65 -24.55 -11.84 -4.01
C THR A 65 -23.89 -10.86 -4.97
N ILE A 66 -22.56 -10.89 -5.06
CA ILE A 66 -21.80 -9.94 -5.87
C ILE A 66 -20.86 -10.68 -6.81
N THR A 67 -20.89 -10.31 -8.08
CA THR A 67 -19.96 -10.78 -9.12
C THR A 67 -18.98 -9.66 -9.43
N SER A 68 -17.68 -9.96 -9.35
CA SER A 68 -16.64 -9.00 -9.74
C SER A 68 -16.69 -8.73 -11.24
N PRO A 69 -16.69 -7.46 -11.69
CA PRO A 69 -16.58 -7.14 -13.11
C PRO A 69 -15.17 -7.39 -13.66
N VAL A 70 -14.19 -7.57 -12.78
CA VAL A 70 -12.80 -7.88 -13.10
C VAL A 70 -12.50 -9.29 -12.62
N ALA A 71 -12.06 -10.14 -13.55
CA ALA A 71 -11.62 -11.50 -13.22
C ALA A 71 -10.28 -11.46 -12.47
N VAL A 72 -10.12 -12.37 -11.51
CA VAL A 72 -8.79 -12.61 -10.93
C VAL A 72 -7.88 -13.18 -12.03
N PRO A 73 -6.69 -12.61 -12.25
CA PRO A 73 -5.77 -13.06 -13.30
C PRO A 73 -5.41 -14.55 -13.18
N SER A 74 -5.41 -15.23 -14.32
CA SER A 74 -4.96 -16.62 -14.38
C SER A 74 -3.44 -16.70 -14.22
N GLY A 75 -2.95 -17.70 -13.50
CA GLY A 75 -1.51 -17.93 -13.37
C GLY A 75 -0.84 -17.19 -12.22
N LEU A 76 -1.59 -16.47 -11.37
CA LEU A 76 -1.08 -16.01 -10.08
C LEU A 76 -0.62 -17.23 -9.27
N THR A 77 0.67 -17.25 -8.93
CA THR A 77 1.27 -18.28 -8.09
C THR A 77 1.58 -17.70 -6.72
N GLY A 78 1.25 -18.44 -5.66
CA GLY A 78 1.39 -17.95 -4.28
C GLY A 78 0.27 -16.98 -3.86
N GLY A 79 -0.13 -17.08 -2.60
CA GLY A 79 -1.11 -16.18 -1.99
C GLY A 79 -2.58 -16.53 -2.22
N SER A 80 -3.45 -15.70 -1.68
CA SER A 80 -4.91 -15.85 -1.68
C SER A 80 -5.60 -14.58 -2.16
N LEU A 81 -6.85 -14.72 -2.60
CA LEU A 81 -7.74 -13.60 -2.84
C LEU A 81 -8.17 -13.04 -1.48
N ALA A 82 -8.02 -11.74 -1.28
CA ALA A 82 -8.60 -11.05 -0.14
C ALA A 82 -9.92 -10.39 -0.53
N ALA A 83 -10.99 -10.77 0.14
CA ALA A 83 -12.29 -10.11 0.07
C ALA A 83 -12.45 -9.22 1.31
N ALA A 84 -12.42 -7.91 1.13
CA ALA A 84 -12.54 -6.93 2.19
C ALA A 84 -13.91 -6.25 2.18
N LEU A 85 -14.44 -5.97 3.37
CA LEU A 85 -15.64 -5.18 3.59
C LEU A 85 -15.24 -3.86 4.23
N GLU A 86 -15.70 -2.77 3.62
CA GLU A 86 -15.62 -1.42 4.18
C GLU A 86 -16.99 -0.74 4.15
N GLY A 87 -17.09 0.38 4.86
CA GLY A 87 -18.29 1.20 4.82
C GLY A 87 -18.59 1.85 6.15
N HIS A 88 -19.71 2.56 6.17
CA HIS A 88 -20.33 3.07 7.37
C HIS A 88 -21.85 3.09 7.19
N PRO A 89 -22.64 2.64 8.16
CA PRO A 89 -24.03 3.08 8.22
C PRO A 89 -24.09 4.59 8.49
N ALA A 90 -25.22 5.18 8.17
CA ALA A 90 -25.58 6.51 8.64
C ALA A 90 -26.82 6.42 9.50
N GLU A 91 -26.76 7.11 10.63
CA GLU A 91 -27.83 7.14 11.61
C GLU A 91 -28.14 8.59 11.96
N ASP A 92 -29.41 8.88 12.21
CA ASP A 92 -29.86 10.17 12.73
C ASP A 92 -29.63 10.20 14.25
N PHE A 93 -28.80 11.14 14.70
CA PHE A 93 -28.62 11.46 16.10
C PHE A 93 -29.12 12.87 16.37
N ASN A 94 -30.36 12.99 16.84
CA ASN A 94 -31.01 14.26 17.22
C ASN A 94 -31.14 15.29 16.08
N GLY A 95 -31.40 14.83 14.87
CA GLY A 95 -31.55 15.66 13.67
C GLY A 95 -30.27 15.84 12.86
N ASP A 96 -29.14 15.31 13.34
CA ASP A 96 -27.87 15.27 12.62
C ASP A 96 -27.60 13.85 12.12
N THR A 97 -27.46 13.68 10.80
CA THR A 97 -27.07 12.40 10.23
C THR A 97 -25.56 12.18 10.40
N LEU A 98 -25.18 11.20 11.21
CA LEU A 98 -23.79 10.84 11.46
C LEU A 98 -23.41 9.53 10.77
N ARG A 99 -22.21 9.52 10.19
CA ARG A 99 -21.59 8.33 9.62
C ARG A 99 -20.92 7.54 10.75
N VAL A 100 -21.44 6.36 11.06
CA VAL A 100 -20.96 5.56 12.20
C VAL A 100 -19.82 4.67 11.74
N PRO A 101 -18.61 4.81 12.28
CA PRO A 101 -17.48 3.97 11.89
C PRO A 101 -17.71 2.52 12.32
N VAL A 102 -17.54 1.58 11.39
CA VAL A 102 -17.61 0.14 11.64
C VAL A 102 -16.29 -0.49 11.24
N THR A 103 -15.76 -1.37 12.08
CA THR A 103 -14.51 -2.08 11.81
C THR A 103 -14.60 -2.84 10.48
N GLY A 104 -13.63 -2.60 9.60
CA GLY A 104 -13.53 -3.31 8.34
C GLY A 104 -13.20 -4.79 8.56
N ALA A 105 -13.70 -5.66 7.70
CA ALA A 105 -13.45 -7.10 7.75
C ALA A 105 -12.70 -7.55 6.51
N VAL A 106 -11.84 -8.56 6.63
CA VAL A 106 -11.15 -9.18 5.50
C VAL A 106 -11.22 -10.69 5.64
N ALA A 107 -11.62 -11.37 4.56
CA ALA A 107 -11.61 -12.82 4.44
C ALA A 107 -10.70 -13.24 3.29
N TYR A 108 -10.15 -14.45 3.38
CA TYR A 108 -9.15 -14.95 2.44
C TYR A 108 -9.62 -16.26 1.79
N TYR A 109 -9.40 -16.37 0.48
CA TYR A 109 -9.80 -17.52 -0.33
C TYR A 109 -8.67 -17.94 -1.27
N ALA A 110 -8.45 -19.25 -1.43
CA ALA A 110 -7.45 -19.72 -2.37
C ALA A 110 -7.78 -19.27 -3.80
N ILE A 111 -6.81 -18.71 -4.51
CA ILE A 111 -6.97 -18.35 -5.94
C ILE A 111 -6.93 -19.62 -6.81
N SER A 112 -6.16 -20.63 -6.39
CA SER A 112 -5.95 -21.87 -7.12
C SER A 112 -7.14 -22.85 -7.06
N GLU A 113 -8.07 -22.67 -6.12
CA GLU A 113 -9.17 -23.60 -5.89
C GLU A 113 -10.43 -22.84 -5.47
N ALA A 114 -11.50 -22.94 -6.27
CA ALA A 114 -12.78 -22.31 -5.96
C ALA A 114 -13.34 -22.82 -4.62
N GLY A 115 -13.56 -21.91 -3.67
CA GLY A 115 -14.05 -22.23 -2.33
C GLY A 115 -12.99 -22.80 -1.37
N GLY A 116 -11.72 -22.88 -1.81
CA GLY A 116 -10.61 -23.24 -0.94
C GLY A 116 -10.33 -22.16 0.10
N ALA A 117 -9.92 -22.57 1.31
CA ALA A 117 -9.49 -21.65 2.35
C ALA A 117 -8.21 -20.92 1.90
N GLY A 118 -8.16 -19.60 2.08
CA GLY A 118 -6.99 -18.80 1.80
C GLY A 118 -6.16 -18.50 3.05
N GLU A 119 -4.92 -18.09 2.82
CA GLU A 119 -3.99 -17.63 3.84
C GLU A 119 -4.07 -16.11 4.00
N ALA A 120 -4.13 -15.67 5.26
CA ALA A 120 -4.11 -14.26 5.60
C ALA A 120 -2.73 -13.65 5.33
N ARG A 121 -2.72 -12.36 4.98
CA ARG A 121 -1.47 -11.60 4.92
C ARG A 121 -0.88 -11.52 6.34
N GLU A 122 0.41 -11.82 6.46
CA GLU A 122 1.14 -11.54 7.69
C GLU A 122 1.25 -10.02 7.91
N LEU A 123 0.86 -9.57 9.11
CA LEU A 123 0.94 -8.17 9.50
C LEU A 123 2.06 -7.97 10.50
N GLY A 124 3.09 -7.23 10.10
CA GLY A 124 4.17 -6.81 10.98
C GLY A 124 3.76 -5.78 12.04
N VAL A 125 2.53 -5.28 12.02
CA VAL A 125 2.07 -4.22 12.92
C VAL A 125 0.71 -4.59 13.53
N SER A 126 0.37 -3.98 14.67
CA SER A 126 -0.89 -4.24 15.38
C SER A 126 -1.81 -3.02 15.36
N ILE A 127 -3.11 -3.24 15.17
CA ILE A 127 -4.08 -2.15 15.19
C ILE A 127 -4.24 -1.56 16.59
N GLU A 128 -4.08 -2.37 17.64
CA GLU A 128 -4.11 -1.93 19.03
C GLU A 128 -2.98 -0.94 19.32
N LYS A 129 -1.80 -1.17 18.74
CA LYS A 129 -0.67 -0.25 18.81
C LYS A 129 -0.97 1.09 18.13
N CYS A 130 -1.58 1.08 16.94
CA CYS A 130 -2.07 2.31 16.30
C CYS A 130 -3.11 3.04 17.18
N ALA A 131 -4.06 2.28 17.72
CA ALA A 131 -5.15 2.81 18.54
C ALA A 131 -4.67 3.48 19.84
N SER A 132 -3.47 3.15 20.33
CA SER A 132 -2.89 3.75 21.54
C SER A 132 -2.68 5.27 21.44
N CYS A 133 -2.40 5.77 20.23
CA CYS A 133 -2.29 7.21 19.93
C CYS A 133 -3.54 7.76 19.24
N HIS A 134 -4.22 6.96 18.42
CA HIS A 134 -5.40 7.35 17.65
C HIS A 134 -6.73 7.17 18.42
N GLY A 135 -6.71 7.36 19.74
CA GLY A 135 -7.94 7.46 20.56
C GLY A 135 -8.80 6.19 20.62
N GLY A 136 -8.20 5.00 20.46
CA GLY A 136 -8.93 3.72 20.48
C GLY A 136 -9.64 3.36 19.18
N LEU A 137 -9.70 4.29 18.22
CA LEU A 137 -10.45 4.14 16.98
C LEU A 137 -9.74 4.87 15.84
N LEU A 138 -8.96 4.14 15.04
CA LEU A 138 -8.40 4.67 13.81
C LEU A 138 -9.43 4.50 12.70
N SER A 139 -10.04 5.60 12.30
CA SER A 139 -11.00 5.65 11.20
C SER A 139 -10.60 6.72 10.20
N LEU A 140 -10.50 6.32 8.93
CA LEU A 140 -10.02 7.15 7.82
C LEU A 140 -11.03 7.13 6.67
N HIS A 141 -10.84 8.05 5.72
CA HIS A 141 -11.67 8.19 4.52
C HIS A 141 -13.17 8.39 4.83
N GLY A 142 -13.47 9.30 5.77
CA GLY A 142 -14.84 9.67 6.11
C GLY A 142 -15.63 8.57 6.82
N ASN A 143 -14.96 7.84 7.73
CA ASN A 143 -15.48 6.72 8.53
C ASN A 143 -15.69 5.39 7.80
N ASN A 144 -15.21 5.25 6.56
CA ASN A 144 -15.38 4.01 5.79
C ASN A 144 -14.38 2.92 6.15
N ARG A 145 -13.16 3.29 6.54
CA ARG A 145 -12.05 2.35 6.75
C ARG A 145 -11.61 2.48 8.19
N THR A 146 -11.97 1.50 9.00
CA THR A 146 -11.84 1.58 10.45
C THR A 146 -11.17 0.33 11.00
N ASN A 147 -10.16 0.51 11.85
CA ASN A 147 -9.55 -0.53 12.69
C ASN A 147 -9.17 -1.85 11.98
N SER A 148 -8.70 -1.79 10.73
CA SER A 148 -8.27 -2.99 10.01
C SER A 148 -7.07 -2.68 9.11
N ILE A 149 -5.89 -3.09 9.55
CA ILE A 149 -4.65 -2.93 8.76
C ILE A 149 -4.72 -3.79 7.50
N ALA A 150 -5.25 -5.02 7.63
CA ALA A 150 -5.49 -5.92 6.50
C ALA A 150 -6.34 -5.26 5.41
N LEU A 151 -7.30 -4.41 5.77
CA LEU A 151 -8.07 -3.61 4.83
C LEU A 151 -7.21 -2.49 4.21
N CYS A 152 -6.48 -1.72 5.02
CA CYS A 152 -5.66 -0.59 4.54
C CYS A 152 -4.69 -1.02 3.42
N VAL A 153 -3.99 -2.13 3.62
CA VAL A 153 -2.96 -2.61 2.68
C VAL A 153 -3.53 -3.15 1.37
N THR A 154 -4.84 -3.36 1.25
CA THR A 154 -5.45 -3.73 -0.04
C THR A 154 -5.39 -2.60 -1.06
N CYS A 155 -5.36 -1.34 -0.61
CA CYS A 155 -5.19 -0.14 -1.44
C CYS A 155 -3.78 0.45 -1.29
N HIS A 156 -3.28 0.51 -0.05
CA HIS A 156 -1.96 1.02 0.29
C HIS A 156 -0.91 -0.09 0.15
N ASN A 157 -0.77 -0.62 -1.06
CA ASN A 157 0.19 -1.68 -1.39
C ASN A 157 1.43 -1.12 -2.09
N ALA A 158 2.42 -1.99 -2.30
CA ALA A 158 3.73 -1.62 -2.82
C ALA A 158 3.67 -0.93 -4.20
N ASN A 159 2.70 -1.29 -5.05
CA ASN A 159 2.59 -0.80 -6.41
C ASN A 159 1.70 0.44 -6.55
N ALA A 160 1.19 0.98 -5.44
CA ALA A 160 0.21 2.06 -5.45
C ALA A 160 0.85 3.44 -5.18
N THR A 161 0.39 4.44 -5.92
CA THR A 161 0.81 5.85 -5.77
C THR A 161 -0.37 6.82 -5.84
N ASP A 162 -0.13 8.08 -5.47
CA ASP A 162 -1.12 9.16 -5.51
C ASP A 162 -1.21 9.90 -6.86
N ILE A 163 -0.50 9.44 -7.91
CA ILE A 163 -0.38 10.15 -9.19
C ILE A 163 -1.72 10.56 -9.79
N ARG A 164 -2.72 9.67 -9.73
CA ARG A 164 -4.07 9.95 -10.22
C ARG A 164 -4.72 11.08 -9.42
N ALA A 165 -4.60 11.07 -8.10
CA ALA A 165 -5.18 12.10 -7.25
C ALA A 165 -4.52 13.46 -7.51
N ARG A 166 -3.20 13.49 -7.69
CA ARG A 166 -2.50 14.71 -8.12
C ARG A 166 -3.02 15.22 -9.45
N ALA A 167 -3.19 14.34 -10.43
CA ALA A 167 -3.75 14.71 -11.73
C ALA A 167 -5.18 15.30 -11.63
N GLU A 168 -6.04 14.75 -10.77
CA GLU A 168 -7.37 15.34 -10.48
C GLU A 168 -7.27 16.77 -9.94
N GLY A 169 -6.28 17.03 -9.10
CA GLY A 169 -6.00 18.34 -8.54
C GLY A 169 -5.20 19.27 -9.46
N GLY A 170 -4.80 18.80 -10.66
CA GLY A 170 -3.90 19.55 -11.54
C GLY A 170 -2.48 19.73 -10.99
N ILE A 171 -2.07 18.87 -10.06
CA ILE A 171 -0.76 18.86 -9.42
C ILE A 171 0.16 17.87 -10.15
N GLN A 172 1.43 18.23 -10.28
CA GLN A 172 2.45 17.38 -10.90
C GLN A 172 3.18 16.53 -9.86
N GLY A 173 3.85 15.50 -10.35
CA GLY A 173 4.63 14.59 -9.52
C GLY A 173 3.78 13.43 -9.03
N GLU A 174 4.35 12.68 -8.10
CA GLU A 174 3.84 11.41 -7.62
C GLU A 174 4.48 11.11 -6.27
N GLN A 175 3.71 10.48 -5.39
CA GLN A 175 4.16 9.98 -4.10
C GLN A 175 3.64 8.55 -3.94
N SER A 176 4.52 7.64 -3.50
CA SER A 176 4.10 6.29 -3.13
C SER A 176 3.12 6.34 -1.97
N ILE A 177 2.04 5.55 -2.06
CA ILE A 177 1.07 5.34 -0.98
C ILE A 177 1.14 3.92 -0.41
N ASP A 178 2.21 3.19 -0.70
CA ASP A 178 2.54 1.93 -0.03
C ASP A 178 2.53 2.12 1.48
N PHE A 179 1.83 1.23 2.21
CA PHE A 179 1.57 1.39 3.63
C PHE A 179 2.85 1.59 4.45
N LYS A 180 3.92 0.83 4.18
CA LYS A 180 5.20 1.00 4.91
C LYS A 180 5.84 2.36 4.63
N ALA A 181 5.80 2.80 3.37
CA ALA A 181 6.37 4.07 2.95
C ALA A 181 5.59 5.27 3.52
N MET A 182 4.27 5.23 3.34
CA MET A 182 3.32 6.25 3.75
C MET A 182 3.30 6.42 5.26
N ILE A 183 3.16 5.34 6.03
CA ILE A 183 3.02 5.43 7.48
C ILE A 183 4.31 5.93 8.13
N HIS A 184 5.49 5.48 7.67
CA HIS A 184 6.74 6.07 8.13
C HIS A 184 6.83 7.56 7.77
N GLY A 185 6.51 7.94 6.53
CA GLY A 185 6.63 9.33 6.10
C GLY A 185 5.69 10.30 6.81
N ILE A 186 4.46 9.87 7.12
CA ILE A 186 3.50 10.66 7.91
C ILE A 186 4.04 10.93 9.32
N HIS A 187 4.50 9.89 10.02
CA HIS A 187 4.95 10.05 11.40
C HIS A 187 6.32 10.74 11.47
N ALA A 188 7.18 10.57 10.46
CA ALA A 188 8.45 11.29 10.32
C ALA A 188 8.30 12.73 9.78
N ALA A 189 7.06 13.19 9.55
CA ALA A 189 6.72 14.52 9.10
C ALA A 189 7.41 14.95 7.79
N ASN A 190 7.41 14.08 6.78
CA ASN A 190 8.18 14.32 5.56
C ASN A 190 7.43 14.02 4.25
N VAL A 191 6.10 13.94 4.30
CA VAL A 191 5.30 13.55 3.14
C VAL A 191 4.06 14.44 2.96
N VAL A 192 3.75 14.73 1.70
CA VAL A 192 2.47 15.32 1.26
C VAL A 192 1.81 14.32 0.32
N ILE A 193 0.55 13.99 0.56
CA ILE A 193 -0.21 12.98 -0.19
C ILE A 193 -1.47 13.61 -0.75
N TYR A 194 -1.82 13.27 -1.99
CA TYR A 194 -3.08 13.70 -2.60
C TYR A 194 -4.12 12.58 -2.58
N GLY A 195 -5.34 12.95 -2.21
CA GLY A 195 -6.43 12.02 -1.94
C GLY A 195 -7.65 12.23 -2.83
N PHE A 196 -8.85 12.18 -2.24
CA PHE A 196 -10.08 12.34 -3.02
C PHE A 196 -10.25 13.70 -3.67
N GLY A 197 -10.63 13.68 -4.96
CA GLY A 197 -10.90 14.89 -5.73
C GLY A 197 -9.68 15.80 -5.85
N GLY A 198 -8.48 15.24 -5.76
CA GLY A 198 -7.23 16.01 -5.69
C GLY A 198 -7.03 16.80 -4.40
N GLY A 199 -7.70 16.42 -3.30
CA GLY A 199 -7.50 17.04 -1.99
C GLY A 199 -6.09 16.77 -1.45
N GLU A 200 -5.43 17.83 -0.99
CA GLU A 200 -4.11 17.77 -0.37
C GLU A 200 -4.20 17.31 1.09
N HIS A 201 -3.28 16.43 1.47
CA HIS A 201 -3.02 16.00 2.84
C HIS A 201 -1.54 16.23 3.15
N ASP A 202 -1.25 17.37 3.78
CA ASP A 202 0.10 17.75 4.18
C ASP A 202 0.40 17.21 5.58
N TYR A 203 1.43 16.36 5.68
CA TYR A 203 1.90 15.79 6.94
C TYR A 203 3.29 16.31 7.34
N THR A 204 3.82 17.33 6.65
CA THR A 204 5.18 17.85 6.89
C THR A 204 5.34 18.56 8.24
N GLU A 205 4.23 18.86 8.91
CA GLU A 205 4.21 19.48 10.25
C GLU A 205 3.62 18.55 11.33
N VAL A 206 3.43 17.25 11.04
CA VAL A 206 2.97 16.28 12.04
C VAL A 206 3.96 16.22 13.20
N THR A 207 3.45 16.31 14.42
CA THR A 207 4.24 16.08 15.63
C THR A 207 3.97 14.68 16.14
N TYR A 208 4.94 13.76 15.97
CA TYR A 208 4.85 12.43 16.56
C TYR A 208 4.99 12.51 18.10
N PRO A 209 4.02 11.99 18.88
CA PRO A 209 4.02 12.16 20.34
C PRO A 209 5.02 11.25 21.07
N GLY A 210 5.55 10.22 20.39
CA GLY A 210 6.53 9.30 20.94
C GLY A 210 7.94 9.54 20.40
N GLU A 211 8.82 8.56 20.62
CA GLU A 211 10.15 8.53 20.02
C GLU A 211 10.08 7.85 18.65
N LEU A 212 10.47 8.54 17.57
CA LEU A 212 10.34 8.00 16.20
C LEU A 212 11.15 6.72 15.97
N ASN A 213 12.25 6.53 16.70
CA ASN A 213 13.03 5.31 16.66
C ASN A 213 12.45 4.17 17.51
N ASN A 214 11.37 4.37 18.27
CA ASN A 214 10.72 3.27 18.98
C ASN A 214 9.90 2.40 18.02
N CYS A 215 10.54 1.47 17.31
CA CYS A 215 9.88 0.59 16.34
C CYS A 215 8.73 -0.21 16.98
N ALA A 216 8.90 -0.60 18.25
CA ALA A 216 7.91 -1.34 19.02
C ALA A 216 6.64 -0.52 19.34
N ALA A 217 6.61 0.79 19.05
CA ALA A 217 5.40 1.59 19.11
C ALA A 217 4.33 1.09 18.11
N CYS A 218 4.73 0.52 16.97
CA CYS A 218 3.83 0.02 15.92
C CYS A 218 4.04 -1.47 15.60
N HIS A 219 5.28 -1.94 15.56
CA HIS A 219 5.65 -3.28 15.13
C HIS A 219 5.42 -4.36 16.20
N VAL A 220 5.22 -5.60 15.76
CA VAL A 220 5.06 -6.80 16.60
C VAL A 220 6.16 -7.82 16.33
N GLY A 221 6.60 -8.55 17.37
CA GLY A 221 7.42 -9.76 17.18
C GLY A 221 8.72 -9.59 16.38
N GLY A 222 9.38 -8.42 16.41
CA GLY A 222 10.61 -8.17 15.66
C GLY A 222 10.40 -7.85 14.17
N SER A 223 9.17 -7.71 13.70
CA SER A 223 8.83 -7.38 12.29
C SER A 223 9.38 -6.04 11.78
N TYR A 224 10.10 -5.29 12.60
CA TYR A 224 10.83 -4.07 12.21
C TYR A 224 12.23 -4.39 11.66
N TYR A 225 12.70 -5.63 11.77
CA TYR A 225 13.93 -6.05 11.11
C TYR A 225 13.72 -6.14 9.59
N PRO A 226 14.78 -5.92 8.79
CA PRO A 226 14.73 -6.17 7.37
C PRO A 226 14.33 -7.62 7.08
N THR A 227 13.61 -7.84 5.98
CA THR A 227 13.28 -9.19 5.52
C THR A 227 14.39 -9.72 4.64
N ASP A 228 14.61 -11.04 4.67
CA ASP A 228 15.50 -11.73 3.74
C ASP A 228 14.68 -12.12 2.50
N PRO A 229 14.98 -11.57 1.31
CA PRO A 229 14.20 -11.84 0.09
C PRO A 229 14.14 -13.32 -0.32
N GLU A 230 15.08 -14.16 0.14
CA GLU A 230 15.06 -15.59 -0.18
C GLU A 230 14.07 -16.39 0.68
N THR A 231 13.79 -15.92 1.90
CA THR A 231 12.94 -16.65 2.86
C THR A 231 11.61 -15.95 3.15
N ASP A 232 11.59 -14.62 3.02
CA ASP A 232 10.41 -13.75 3.17
C ASP A 232 10.44 -12.64 2.11
N PRO A 233 10.15 -12.99 0.83
CA PRO A 233 10.12 -12.03 -0.26
C PRO A 233 9.01 -11.00 -0.06
N ARG A 234 9.39 -9.72 -0.16
CA ARG A 234 8.47 -8.57 -0.15
C ARG A 234 8.62 -7.80 -1.47
N ILE A 235 7.51 -7.32 -2.01
CA ILE A 235 7.48 -6.60 -3.28
C ILE A 235 8.10 -5.22 -3.11
N ALA A 236 8.83 -4.80 -4.13
CA ALA A 236 9.45 -3.49 -4.22
C ALA A 236 8.38 -2.39 -4.27
N THR A 237 8.67 -1.23 -3.69
CA THR A 237 7.74 -0.11 -3.67
C THR A 237 7.86 0.72 -4.93
N THR A 238 6.75 0.93 -5.66
CA THR A 238 6.66 1.87 -6.78
C THR A 238 6.78 3.30 -6.26
N PHE A 239 7.69 4.07 -6.87
CA PHE A 239 7.78 5.52 -6.69
C PHE A 239 7.50 6.30 -7.98
N ILE A 240 7.57 5.63 -9.14
CA ILE A 240 7.25 6.19 -10.44
C ILE A 240 6.38 5.16 -11.18
N SER A 241 5.10 5.44 -11.39
CA SER A 241 4.14 4.52 -12.05
C SER A 241 3.94 4.76 -13.55
N ASP A 242 4.79 5.60 -14.15
CA ASP A 242 4.86 5.72 -15.59
C ASP A 242 6.29 5.99 -16.08
N ASN A 243 6.92 5.00 -16.70
CA ASN A 243 8.19 5.21 -17.38
C ASN A 243 7.99 5.09 -18.90
N PHE A 244 7.56 6.20 -19.54
CA PHE A 244 7.25 6.40 -20.98
C PHE A 244 8.14 5.67 -22.00
N GLY A 245 8.10 4.35 -22.06
CA GLY A 245 8.92 3.55 -22.99
C GLY A 245 10.38 4.01 -23.05
N ASN A 246 10.95 4.51 -21.93
CA ASN A 246 12.39 4.68 -21.90
C ASN A 246 12.97 3.29 -21.69
N ASP A 247 13.42 2.73 -22.80
CA ASP A 247 14.16 1.48 -22.88
C ASP A 247 15.46 1.56 -22.06
N ASP A 248 15.93 2.78 -21.75
CA ASP A 248 17.09 3.04 -20.90
C ASP A 248 16.67 3.34 -19.46
N PHE A 249 17.21 2.56 -18.52
CA PHE A 249 17.19 2.85 -17.08
C PHE A 249 17.98 4.15 -16.82
N PRO A 250 17.36 5.31 -16.50
CA PRO A 250 18.16 6.42 -16.02
C PRO A 250 18.44 6.11 -14.56
N GLU A 251 19.71 5.91 -14.24
CA GLU A 251 20.25 5.64 -12.90
C GLU A 251 19.88 6.75 -11.88
N GLU A 252 19.24 7.84 -12.33
CA GLU A 252 18.76 8.91 -11.46
C GLU A 252 17.60 9.68 -12.12
N VAL A 253 16.36 9.18 -12.03
CA VAL A 253 15.19 9.99 -12.39
C VAL A 253 14.84 10.88 -11.21
N THR A 254 15.37 12.10 -11.22
CA THR A 254 14.88 13.17 -10.34
C THR A 254 13.42 13.52 -10.71
N PRO A 255 12.49 13.69 -9.75
CA PRO A 255 11.04 13.81 -10.02
C PRO A 255 10.55 15.09 -10.76
N THR A 256 11.40 15.78 -11.52
CA THR A 256 11.19 17.22 -11.83
C THR A 256 10.50 17.55 -13.16
N THR A 257 10.07 16.58 -13.98
CA THR A 257 9.42 16.91 -15.26
C THR A 257 7.88 16.82 -15.20
N PRO A 258 7.14 17.84 -15.68
CA PRO A 258 5.69 17.85 -15.77
C PRO A 258 5.12 16.67 -16.56
N ARG A 259 4.12 16.01 -15.98
CA ARG A 259 3.55 14.76 -16.48
C ARG A 259 2.04 14.96 -16.74
N THR A 260 1.59 14.84 -18.01
CA THR A 260 0.24 15.24 -18.47
C THR A 260 -0.86 14.17 -18.23
N PRO A 261 -2.16 14.52 -18.17
CA PRO A 261 -3.24 13.63 -17.67
C PRO A 261 -3.74 12.50 -18.60
N GLU A 262 -3.23 12.32 -19.82
CA GLU A 262 -3.77 11.36 -20.81
C GLU A 262 -3.29 9.90 -20.60
N ARG A 263 -3.22 9.42 -19.34
CA ARG A 263 -2.31 8.33 -18.89
C ARG A 263 -2.94 7.05 -18.32
N ALA A 264 -4.26 6.88 -18.33
CA ALA A 264 -4.87 5.73 -17.64
C ALA A 264 -4.33 4.35 -18.10
N LEU A 265 -3.95 4.20 -19.38
CA LEU A 265 -3.37 2.96 -19.91
C LEU A 265 -1.91 2.72 -19.51
N THR A 266 -1.11 3.76 -19.30
CA THR A 266 0.29 3.60 -18.86
C THR A 266 0.35 3.26 -17.38
N LEU A 267 -0.49 3.90 -16.56
CA LEU A 267 -0.64 3.60 -15.13
C LEU A 267 -1.22 2.20 -14.86
N ALA A 268 -1.65 1.48 -15.91
CA ALA A 268 -2.11 0.10 -15.82
C ALA A 268 -0.96 -0.91 -15.78
N ASN A 269 0.19 -0.53 -16.34
CA ASN A 269 1.27 -1.43 -16.68
C ASN A 269 2.38 -1.34 -15.64
N GLN A 270 2.34 -2.22 -14.64
CA GLN A 270 3.36 -2.25 -13.59
C GLN A 270 4.76 -2.62 -14.11
N GLU A 271 4.87 -3.23 -15.31
CA GLU A 271 6.18 -3.59 -15.88
C GLU A 271 7.05 -2.38 -16.26
N ASP A 272 6.44 -1.21 -16.46
CA ASP A 272 7.17 0.03 -16.72
C ASP A 272 7.44 0.87 -15.47
N ASP A 273 6.91 0.47 -14.30
CA ASP A 273 7.14 1.16 -13.03
C ASP A 273 8.62 1.14 -12.64
N LEU A 274 9.09 2.24 -12.02
CA LEU A 274 10.38 2.27 -11.33
C LEU A 274 10.17 2.15 -9.82
N ASN A 275 10.82 1.13 -9.29
CA ASN A 275 10.64 0.66 -7.93
C ASN A 275 11.90 0.85 -7.09
N ARG A 276 11.71 0.88 -5.77
CA ARG A 276 12.77 0.71 -4.78
C ARG A 276 12.60 -0.63 -4.07
N THR A 277 13.69 -1.36 -3.89
CA THR A 277 13.68 -2.64 -3.16
C THR A 277 13.04 -2.50 -1.77
N ALA A 278 12.41 -3.58 -1.28
CA ALA A 278 11.44 -3.51 -0.19
C ALA A 278 12.02 -2.99 1.14
N ASN A 279 13.23 -3.42 1.54
CA ASN A 279 13.85 -2.93 2.77
C ASN A 279 14.30 -1.47 2.60
N ALA A 280 14.92 -1.13 1.46
CA ALA A 280 15.30 0.25 1.17
C ALA A 280 14.11 1.21 1.21
N ALA A 281 12.97 0.81 0.65
CA ALA A 281 11.74 1.59 0.68
C ALA A 281 11.19 1.80 2.10
N ALA A 282 11.42 0.87 3.04
CA ALA A 282 11.06 1.03 4.43
C ALA A 282 12.01 1.96 5.19
N CYS A 283 13.33 1.74 5.04
CA CYS A 283 14.38 2.42 5.80
C CYS A 283 14.58 3.88 5.34
N LEU A 284 14.58 4.12 4.03
CA LEU A 284 14.92 5.44 3.47
C LEU A 284 13.81 6.49 3.64
N GLN A 285 12.65 6.12 4.19
CA GLN A 285 11.65 7.12 4.58
C GLN A 285 12.08 7.94 5.79
N CYS A 286 12.71 7.30 6.78
CA CYS A 286 13.28 8.02 7.91
C CYS A 286 14.74 8.40 7.62
N HIS A 287 15.49 7.52 6.94
CA HIS A 287 16.89 7.74 6.55
C HIS A 287 16.98 8.38 5.15
N ASN A 288 16.40 9.56 4.97
CA ASN A 288 16.22 10.19 3.66
C ASN A 288 17.41 11.03 3.16
N SER A 289 18.56 10.96 3.82
CA SER A 289 19.77 11.68 3.40
C SER A 289 20.45 11.01 2.19
N GLU A 290 21.16 11.80 1.38
CA GLU A 290 21.98 11.30 0.26
C GLU A 290 23.02 10.26 0.73
N TRP A 291 23.60 10.45 1.92
CA TRP A 291 24.56 9.51 2.50
C TRP A 291 23.94 8.15 2.81
N ALA A 292 22.72 8.13 3.35
CA ALA A 292 22.00 6.90 3.61
C ALA A 292 21.62 6.19 2.30
N ALA A 293 21.17 6.93 1.29
CA ALA A 293 20.89 6.39 -0.04
C ALA A 293 22.16 5.79 -0.68
N SER A 294 23.30 6.48 -0.61
CA SER A 294 24.58 5.97 -1.12
C SER A 294 25.05 4.72 -0.37
N HIS A 295 24.90 4.69 0.96
CA HIS A 295 25.20 3.50 1.77
C HIS A 295 24.31 2.31 1.38
N ALA A 296 23.04 2.54 1.09
CA ALA A 296 22.11 1.47 0.71
C ALA A 296 22.51 0.79 -0.61
N LEU A 297 23.24 1.47 -1.51
CA LEU A 297 23.64 0.97 -2.83
C LEU A 297 24.90 0.08 -2.85
N ILE A 298 25.37 -0.40 -1.69
CA ILE A 298 26.50 -1.35 -1.62
C ILE A 298 26.24 -2.63 -2.46
N PRO A 299 27.27 -3.41 -2.81
CA PRO A 299 27.06 -4.72 -3.44
C PRO A 299 26.13 -5.61 -2.59
N GLY A 300 25.04 -6.10 -3.18
CA GLY A 300 23.98 -6.81 -2.43
C GLY A 300 23.02 -5.91 -1.64
N GLY A 301 23.10 -4.59 -1.85
CA GLY A 301 22.21 -3.61 -1.25
C GLY A 301 21.01 -3.27 -2.14
N ALA A 302 20.40 -2.14 -1.83
CA ALA A 302 19.21 -1.60 -2.45
C ALA A 302 19.34 -1.42 -3.96
N LYS A 303 18.22 -1.53 -4.67
CA LYS A 303 18.03 -0.91 -5.99
C LYS A 303 17.02 0.21 -5.82
N LEU A 304 17.40 1.43 -6.21
CA LEU A 304 16.56 2.63 -6.04
C LEU A 304 15.76 3.01 -7.29
N SER A 305 16.01 2.32 -8.40
CA SER A 305 15.32 2.46 -9.68
C SER A 305 15.41 1.15 -10.44
N VAL A 306 14.42 0.29 -10.28
CA VAL A 306 14.37 -1.04 -10.93
C VAL A 306 12.96 -1.37 -11.39
N LYS A 307 12.86 -2.02 -12.55
CA LYS A 307 11.58 -2.53 -13.08
C LYS A 307 11.23 -3.85 -12.43
N GLN A 308 9.95 -4.23 -12.46
CA GLN A 308 9.49 -5.53 -11.98
C GLN A 308 8.55 -6.17 -13.00
N THR A 309 8.35 -7.47 -12.90
CA THR A 309 7.29 -8.19 -13.60
C THR A 309 5.95 -7.99 -12.90
N ASP A 310 4.87 -8.37 -13.58
CA ASP A 310 3.49 -8.33 -13.07
C ASP A 310 3.25 -9.09 -11.74
N ASP A 311 4.04 -10.14 -11.48
CA ASP A 311 4.04 -10.90 -10.22
C ASP A 311 4.94 -10.30 -9.13
N GLY A 312 5.50 -9.11 -9.37
CA GLY A 312 6.31 -8.35 -8.40
C GLY A 312 7.77 -8.78 -8.33
N MET A 313 8.27 -9.53 -9.31
CA MET A 313 9.68 -9.94 -9.36
C MET A 313 10.55 -8.90 -10.04
N LEU A 314 11.63 -8.51 -9.36
CA LEU A 314 12.54 -7.50 -9.87
C LEU A 314 13.26 -8.00 -11.14
N LEU A 315 13.28 -7.14 -12.16
CA LEU A 315 14.01 -7.41 -13.39
C LEU A 315 15.51 -7.12 -13.20
N PRO A 316 16.40 -7.93 -13.80
CA PRO A 316 17.83 -7.67 -13.77
C PRO A 316 18.17 -6.27 -14.27
N VAL A 317 18.97 -5.54 -13.50
CA VAL A 317 19.54 -4.26 -13.93
C VAL A 317 20.76 -4.55 -14.83
N PRO A 318 20.77 -4.09 -16.10
CA PRO A 318 21.89 -4.34 -17.00
C PRO A 318 23.21 -3.81 -16.45
N GLY A 319 24.24 -4.66 -16.40
CA GLY A 319 25.56 -4.30 -15.87
C GLY A 319 25.71 -4.42 -14.35
N ASP A 320 24.65 -4.78 -13.63
CA ASP A 320 24.71 -5.03 -12.20
C ASP A 320 25.34 -6.41 -11.91
N PRO A 321 26.35 -6.50 -11.01
CA PRO A 321 26.93 -7.77 -10.63
C PRO A 321 25.96 -8.66 -9.84
N ASN A 322 24.86 -8.10 -9.30
CA ASN A 322 23.81 -8.85 -8.62
C ASN A 322 22.44 -8.66 -9.33
N PRO A 323 22.18 -9.43 -10.41
CA PRO A 323 20.98 -9.25 -11.23
C PRO A 323 19.68 -9.64 -10.53
N SER A 324 19.72 -10.39 -9.42
CA SER A 324 18.50 -10.75 -8.69
C SER A 324 17.99 -9.64 -7.76
N ALA A 325 18.70 -8.50 -7.67
CA ALA A 325 18.33 -7.37 -6.80
C ALA A 325 18.05 -7.77 -5.33
N VAL A 326 18.71 -8.83 -4.86
CA VAL A 326 18.56 -9.33 -3.49
C VAL A 326 19.29 -8.42 -2.51
N GLU A 327 18.53 -7.86 -1.59
CA GLU A 327 19.03 -7.10 -0.44
C GLU A 327 19.55 -8.07 0.64
N VAL A 328 20.80 -7.89 1.08
CA VAL A 328 21.38 -8.61 2.22
C VAL A 328 21.43 -7.75 3.48
N CYS A 329 20.47 -6.83 3.63
CA CYS A 329 20.39 -5.91 4.77
C CYS A 329 20.40 -6.67 6.11
N THR A 330 19.78 -7.85 6.17
CA THR A 330 19.73 -8.72 7.35
C THR A 330 21.11 -9.11 7.89
N LEU A 331 22.15 -9.14 7.06
CA LEU A 331 23.52 -9.46 7.49
C LEU A 331 24.04 -8.41 8.49
N CYS A 332 23.77 -7.14 8.23
CA CYS A 332 24.27 -6.02 9.04
C CYS A 332 23.22 -5.46 10.00
N HIS A 333 21.94 -5.56 9.62
CA HIS A 333 20.82 -4.92 10.29
C HIS A 333 19.79 -5.90 10.86
N GLY A 334 20.03 -7.21 10.73
CA GLY A 334 19.18 -8.24 11.33
C GLY A 334 19.38 -8.41 12.83
N GLU A 335 18.46 -9.17 13.43
CA GLU A 335 18.51 -9.51 14.86
C GLU A 335 19.80 -10.26 15.22
N GLY A 336 20.47 -9.80 16.27
CA GLY A 336 21.73 -10.35 16.75
C GLY A 336 22.94 -10.02 15.87
N SER A 337 22.81 -9.15 14.85
CA SER A 337 23.94 -8.73 14.04
C SER A 337 24.98 -8.00 14.89
N ASN A 338 26.26 -8.29 14.64
CA ASN A 338 27.39 -7.63 15.29
C ASN A 338 27.84 -6.34 14.57
N VAL A 339 27.11 -5.92 13.54
CA VAL A 339 27.38 -4.70 12.78
C VAL A 339 26.49 -3.57 13.32
N GLU A 340 25.21 -3.55 12.96
CA GLU A 340 24.26 -2.51 13.36
C GLU A 340 22.83 -3.10 13.46
N ASP A 341 22.62 -3.99 14.44
CA ASP A 341 21.31 -4.56 14.77
C ASP A 341 20.26 -3.45 14.96
N VAL A 342 19.17 -3.49 14.19
CA VAL A 342 18.10 -2.48 14.21
C VAL A 342 17.49 -2.30 15.60
N GLY A 343 17.24 -3.40 16.32
CA GLY A 343 16.68 -3.37 17.67
C GLY A 343 17.62 -2.76 18.69
N VAL A 344 18.94 -2.82 18.47
CA VAL A 344 19.95 -2.18 19.33
C VAL A 344 20.09 -0.70 19.00
N VAL A 345 20.25 -0.34 17.73
CA VAL A 345 20.53 1.06 17.33
C VAL A 345 19.31 1.97 17.39
N HIS A 346 18.10 1.39 17.36
CA HIS A 346 16.84 2.11 17.53
C HIS A 346 16.21 1.89 18.92
N ALA A 347 16.90 1.21 19.85
CA ALA A 347 16.38 0.99 21.19
C ALA A 347 16.03 2.32 21.87
N PRO A 348 14.75 2.54 22.24
CA PRO A 348 14.37 3.68 23.06
C PRO A 348 14.79 3.39 24.50
N TRP A 349 16.08 3.57 24.77
CA TRP A 349 16.68 3.67 26.10
C TRP A 349 16.47 2.47 27.04
N PHE A 350 17.39 1.50 27.02
CA PHE A 350 17.89 0.89 28.26
C PHE A 350 19.43 0.88 28.22
N PRO A 351 20.11 1.15 29.35
CA PRO A 351 21.55 0.91 29.44
C PRO A 351 21.75 -0.58 29.24
N LEU A 352 22.56 -0.95 28.25
CA LEU A 352 23.10 -2.30 28.09
C LEU A 352 23.49 -2.82 29.48
N GLN A 353 22.84 -3.90 29.94
CA GLN A 353 23.40 -4.74 31.00
C GLN A 353 24.37 -5.73 30.38
#